data_AF-A0A444XKC4-F1
#
_entry.id   AF-A0A444XKC4-F1
#
_cell.length_a   1.000
_cell.length_b   1.000
_cell.length_c   1.000
_cell.angle_alpha   90.00
_cell.angle_beta   90.00
_cell.angle_gamma   90.00
#
_symmetry.space_group_name_H-M   'P 1'
#
loop_
_entity.id
_entity.type
_entity.pdbx_description
1 polymer ?
#
loop_
_entity_poly.entity_id
_entity_poly.type
_entity_poly.pdbx_seq_one_letter_code
_entity_poly.pdbx_strand_id
1 'polypeptide(L)'
;MVNANLEVVKKFCQKLIGLGTKHSTTIDVIGWVVRYSPSEDFVSLTPYALIYQIKQTVEKSTYVTCGTVIDIDRDHAWWYKACRQCTQGLEALTDQFYCAKCDVYSTIFVARLVSIRVWLV
;
A
#
# COMPACT_ATOMS: atom_id res chain seq x y z
N MET A 1 32.37 -7.84 22.72
CA MET A 1 31.84 -6.46 22.89
C MET A 1 32.28 -5.65 21.69
N VAL A 2 31.34 -5.11 20.91
CA VAL A 2 31.65 -4.37 19.67
C VAL A 2 32.18 -2.97 20.05
N ASN A 3 33.28 -2.52 19.42
CA ASN A 3 33.85 -1.17 19.53
C ASN A 3 34.37 -0.71 20.92
N ALA A 4 34.84 -1.63 21.77
CA ALA A 4 35.32 -1.30 23.13
C ALA A 4 36.52 -0.34 23.17
N ASN A 5 37.30 -0.21 22.09
CA ASN A 5 38.53 0.57 22.05
C ASN A 5 38.35 2.00 21.52
N LEU A 6 37.14 2.41 21.17
CA LEU A 6 36.87 3.77 20.71
C LEU A 6 36.84 4.73 21.91
N GLU A 7 37.65 5.79 21.89
CA GLU A 7 37.72 6.79 22.97
C GLU A 7 36.35 7.42 23.29
N VAL A 8 35.50 7.56 22.27
CA VAL A 8 34.12 8.06 22.43
C VAL A 8 33.29 7.11 23.29
N VAL A 9 33.45 5.79 23.11
CA VAL A 9 32.72 4.76 23.86
C VAL A 9 33.21 4.73 25.31
N LYS A 10 34.52 4.85 25.54
CA LYS A 10 35.10 4.90 26.90
C LYS A 10 34.60 6.13 27.68
N LYS A 11 34.62 7.32 27.06
CA LYS A 11 34.12 8.57 27.65
C LYS A 11 32.62 8.48 27.97
N PHE A 12 31.85 7.86 27.08
CA PHE A 12 30.41 7.65 27.28
C PHE A 12 30.13 6.72 28.47
N CYS A 13 30.83 5.58 28.55
CA CYS A 13 30.72 4.66 29.69
C CYS A 13 31.14 5.31 31.02
N GLN A 14 32.24 6.08 31.05
CA GLN A 14 32.64 6.83 32.25
C GLN A 14 31.58 7.85 32.69
N LYS A 15 30.96 8.55 31.73
CA LYS A 15 29.88 9.51 32.01
C LYS A 15 28.66 8.82 32.63
N LEU A 16 28.31 7.62 32.16
CA LEU A 16 27.21 6.82 32.70
C LEU A 16 27.50 6.29 34.12
N ILE A 17 28.73 5.87 34.39
CA ILE A 17 29.14 5.37 35.72
C ILE A 17 29.11 6.50 36.77
N GLY A 18 29.46 7.73 36.39
CA GLY A 18 29.41 8.90 37.29
C GLY A 18 28.01 9.44 37.58
N LEU A 19 26.98 9.04 36.81
CA LEU A 19 25.62 9.58 36.87
C LEU A 19 24.64 8.74 37.72
N GLY A 20 25.15 7.80 38.52
CA GLY A 20 24.42 6.82 39.33
C GLY A 20 22.91 7.08 39.51
N THR A 21 22.09 6.25 38.86
CA THR A 21 20.62 6.03 39.03
C THR A 21 19.68 7.20 39.35
N LYS A 22 20.09 8.47 39.28
CA LYS A 22 19.30 9.62 39.75
C LYS A 22 18.81 10.56 38.65
N HIS A 23 18.78 10.11 37.40
CA HIS A 23 18.03 10.81 36.36
C HIS A 23 16.98 9.88 35.77
N SER A 24 15.73 10.05 36.22
CA SER A 24 14.57 9.76 35.38
C SER A 24 14.67 10.70 34.19
N THR A 25 15.28 10.21 33.10
CA THR A 25 15.04 10.81 31.80
C THR A 25 13.62 10.41 31.47
N THR A 26 12.68 11.31 31.76
CA THR A 26 11.39 11.30 31.09
C THR A 26 11.75 11.42 29.61
N ILE A 27 11.75 10.28 28.93
CA ILE A 27 11.71 10.25 27.48
C ILE A 27 10.32 10.82 27.21
N ASP A 28 10.24 12.12 26.88
CA ASP A 28 9.15 12.56 26.05
C ASP A 28 9.30 11.72 24.79
N VAL A 29 8.53 10.63 24.75
CA VAL A 29 8.24 9.94 23.51
C VAL A 29 7.45 10.98 22.73
N ILE A 30 8.18 11.86 22.04
CA ILE A 30 7.77 12.31 20.73
C ILE A 30 7.77 11.02 19.95
N GLY A 31 6.68 10.28 20.12
CA GLY A 31 6.33 9.18 19.27
C GLY A 31 6.32 9.85 17.92
N TRP A 32 7.38 9.63 17.16
CA TRP A 32 7.19 9.38 15.77
C TRP A 32 6.23 8.18 15.77
N VAL A 33 4.93 8.48 15.86
CA VAL A 33 3.96 7.67 15.16
C VAL A 33 4.44 7.84 13.74
N VAL A 34 5.34 6.95 13.34
CA VAL A 34 5.60 6.72 11.94
C VAL A 34 4.26 6.21 11.47
N ARG A 35 3.42 7.16 11.04
CA ARG A 35 2.26 6.84 10.24
C ARG A 35 2.86 6.40 8.92
N TYR A 36 3.32 5.16 8.87
CA TYR A 36 3.56 4.54 7.59
C TYR A 36 2.24 4.68 6.84
N SER A 37 2.31 5.30 5.67
CA SER A 37 1.14 5.30 4.79
C SER A 37 0.83 3.82 4.48
N PRO A 38 -0.45 3.41 4.33
CA PRO A 38 -0.77 2.03 3.95
C PRO A 38 -0.03 1.56 2.69
N SER A 39 0.35 2.50 1.81
CA SER A 39 1.20 2.30 0.66
C SER A 39 2.65 1.91 1.00
N GLU A 40 3.28 2.53 2.00
CA GLU A 40 4.64 2.21 2.42
C GLU A 40 4.69 0.87 3.18
N ASP A 41 3.66 0.56 3.96
CA ASP A 41 3.50 -0.75 4.61
C ASP A 41 3.35 -1.86 3.56
N PHE A 42 2.57 -1.64 2.51
CA PHE A 42 2.40 -2.64 1.45
C PHE A 42 3.71 -2.93 0.70
N VAL A 43 4.50 -1.89 0.38
CA VAL A 43 5.78 -2.06 -0.31
C VAL A 43 6.83 -2.72 0.59
N SER A 44 6.83 -2.41 1.88
CA SER A 44 7.81 -2.97 2.82
C SER A 44 7.48 -4.40 3.27
N LEU A 45 6.20 -4.76 3.35
CA LEU A 45 5.74 -6.08 3.81
C LEU A 45 5.57 -7.11 2.67
N THR A 46 5.44 -6.65 1.43
CA THR A 46 5.25 -7.53 0.27
C THR A 46 6.59 -7.81 -0.41
N PRO A 47 6.92 -9.07 -0.74
CA PRO A 47 8.19 -9.40 -1.38
C PRO A 47 8.31 -8.75 -2.75
N TYR A 48 9.48 -8.16 -3.01
CA TYR A 48 9.85 -7.69 -4.34
C TYR A 48 10.24 -8.87 -5.24
N ALA A 49 9.75 -8.89 -6.48
CA ALA A 49 10.14 -9.88 -7.48
C ALA A 49 10.18 -9.29 -8.89
N LEU A 50 11.07 -9.82 -9.73
CA LEU A 50 11.16 -9.46 -11.14
C LEU A 50 10.01 -10.11 -11.92
N ILE A 51 9.57 -9.48 -13.01
CA ILE A 51 8.43 -9.96 -13.82
C ILE A 51 8.62 -11.42 -14.27
N TYR A 52 9.85 -11.82 -14.65
CA TYR A 52 10.11 -13.20 -15.06
C TYR A 52 9.97 -14.21 -13.91
N GLN A 53 10.29 -13.80 -12.67
CA GLN A 53 10.16 -14.65 -11.49
C GLN A 53 8.68 -14.83 -11.15
N ILE A 54 7.90 -13.75 -11.20
CA ILE A 54 6.45 -13.77 -10.97
C ILE A 54 5.75 -14.70 -11.98
N LYS A 55 6.18 -14.69 -13.25
CA LYS A 55 5.64 -15.56 -14.30
C LYS A 55 5.90 -17.06 -14.05
N GLN A 56 6.91 -17.41 -13.27
CA GLN A 56 7.28 -18.79 -12.95
C GLN A 56 6.57 -19.32 -11.69
N THR A 57 5.96 -18.44 -10.89
CA THR A 57 5.24 -18.83 -9.68
C THR A 57 3.94 -19.57 -10.05
N VAL A 58 3.76 -20.76 -9.48
CA VAL A 58 2.55 -21.59 -9.68
C VAL A 58 1.47 -21.26 -8.63
N GLU A 59 1.88 -20.84 -7.44
CA GLU A 59 0.98 -20.51 -6.33
C GLU A 59 0.48 -19.07 -6.40
N LYS A 60 -0.77 -18.85 -5.97
CA LYS A 60 -1.36 -17.51 -5.89
C LYS A 60 -0.65 -16.71 -4.80
N SER A 61 0.10 -15.68 -5.20
CA SER A 61 0.90 -14.83 -4.31
C SER A 61 0.86 -13.37 -4.77
N THR A 62 1.15 -12.46 -3.83
CA THR A 62 1.21 -11.01 -4.08
C THR A 62 2.66 -10.56 -4.05
N TYR A 63 3.08 -9.78 -5.05
CA TYR A 63 4.45 -9.28 -5.19
C TYR A 63 4.45 -7.79 -5.49
N VAL A 64 5.55 -7.13 -5.12
CA VAL A 64 5.90 -5.79 -5.61
C VAL A 64 6.86 -5.96 -6.78
N THR A 65 6.67 -5.18 -7.84
CA THR A 65 7.59 -5.15 -8.97
C THR A 65 7.68 -3.74 -9.52
N CYS A 66 8.75 -3.47 -10.27
CA CYS A 66 8.92 -2.22 -11.00
C CYS A 66 9.04 -2.57 -12.48
N GLY A 67 8.33 -1.85 -13.34
CA GLY A 67 8.38 -2.04 -14.79
C GLY A 67 7.77 -0.85 -15.49
N THR A 68 8.07 -0.70 -16.78
CA THR A 68 7.47 0.35 -17.60
C THR A 68 6.23 -0.19 -18.29
N VAL A 69 5.09 0.49 -18.14
CA VAL A 69 3.87 0.15 -18.90
C VAL A 69 4.11 0.52 -20.37
N ILE A 70 4.14 -0.49 -21.23
CA ILE A 70 4.34 -0.29 -22.68
C ILE A 70 3.03 -0.33 -23.46
N ASP A 71 2.01 -1.00 -22.91
CA ASP A 71 0.68 -1.09 -23.53
C ASP A 71 -0.40 -1.45 -22.51
N ILE A 72 -1.64 -1.07 -22.81
CA ILE A 72 -2.84 -1.31 -22.00
C ILE A 72 -3.89 -2.00 -22.89
N ASP A 73 -4.36 -3.16 -22.46
CA ASP A 73 -5.46 -3.88 -23.14
C ASP A 73 -6.75 -3.04 -23.08
N ARG A 74 -7.17 -2.51 -24.23
CA ARG A 74 -8.38 -1.68 -24.38
C ARG A 74 -9.63 -2.49 -24.67
N ASP A 75 -9.48 -3.74 -25.07
CA ASP A 75 -10.59 -4.61 -25.48
C ASP A 75 -11.23 -5.28 -24.27
N HIS A 76 -10.53 -5.34 -23.13
CA HIS A 76 -11.12 -5.75 -21.87
C HIS A 76 -12.01 -4.68 -21.23
N ALA A 77 -13.09 -5.12 -20.58
CA ALA A 77 -13.94 -4.28 -19.76
C ALA A 77 -13.20 -3.80 -18.49
N TRP A 78 -12.42 -2.75 -18.67
CA TRP A 78 -11.64 -2.04 -17.66
C TRP A 78 -12.46 -1.28 -16.62
N TRP A 79 -13.72 -0.97 -16.92
CA TRP A 79 -14.62 -0.28 -16.00
C TRP A 79 -16.08 -0.69 -16.18
N TYR A 80 -16.91 -0.33 -15.20
CA TYR A 80 -18.36 -0.53 -15.23
C TYR A 80 -19.08 0.71 -14.70
N LYS A 81 -20.36 0.84 -15.08
CA LYS A 81 -21.26 1.88 -14.56
C LYS A 81 -21.72 1.48 -13.16
N ALA A 82 -21.36 2.28 -12.17
CA ALA A 82 -21.65 1.99 -10.77
C ALA A 82 -22.63 3.00 -10.16
N CYS A 83 -23.43 2.52 -9.21
CA CYS A 83 -24.27 3.36 -8.38
C CYS A 83 -23.42 4.32 -7.53
N ARG A 84 -23.85 5.58 -7.48
CA ARG A 84 -23.20 6.63 -6.67
C ARG A 84 -23.17 6.31 -5.18
N GLN A 85 -24.21 5.68 -4.67
CA GLN A 85 -24.39 5.44 -3.24
C GLN A 85 -23.70 4.16 -2.77
N CYS A 86 -23.82 3.06 -3.54
CA CYS A 86 -23.45 1.72 -3.06
C CYS A 86 -22.43 0.97 -3.91
N THR A 87 -21.88 1.62 -4.94
CA THR A 87 -20.85 1.10 -5.88
C THR A 87 -21.23 -0.14 -6.70
N GLN A 88 -22.43 -0.68 -6.49
CA GLN A 88 -22.98 -1.80 -7.25
C GLN A 88 -23.08 -1.45 -8.74
N GLY A 89 -22.87 -2.46 -9.60
CA GLY A 89 -23.10 -2.31 -11.04
C GLY A 89 -24.56 -1.97 -11.33
N LEU A 90 -24.74 -1.02 -12.24
CA LEU A 90 -26.05 -0.56 -12.68
C LEU A 90 -26.53 -1.37 -13.88
N GLU A 91 -27.82 -1.70 -13.90
CA GLU A 91 -28.50 -2.25 -15.06
C GLU A 91 -28.88 -1.10 -16.02
N ALA A 92 -28.56 -1.25 -17.30
CA ALA A 92 -28.89 -0.26 -18.31
C ALA A 92 -30.30 -0.52 -18.86
N LEU A 93 -31.18 0.46 -18.73
CA LEU A 93 -32.49 0.53 -19.36
C LEU A 93 -32.43 1.53 -20.53
N THR A 94 -33.51 1.66 -21.30
CA THR A 94 -33.57 2.50 -22.51
C THR A 94 -33.08 3.93 -22.28
N ASP A 95 -33.51 4.57 -21.19
CA ASP A 95 -33.22 5.99 -20.90
C ASP A 95 -32.60 6.24 -19.51
N GLN A 96 -32.39 5.18 -18.72
CA GLN A 96 -31.97 5.30 -17.33
C GLN A 96 -31.21 4.07 -16.85
N PHE A 97 -30.66 4.16 -15.65
CA PHE A 97 -29.95 3.10 -14.97
C PHE A 97 -30.72 2.68 -13.71
N TYR A 98 -30.78 1.39 -13.45
CA TYR A 98 -31.37 0.84 -12.23
C TYR A 98 -30.30 0.25 -11.30
N CYS A 99 -30.43 0.53 -10.01
CA CYS A 99 -29.58 -0.03 -8.98
C CYS A 99 -30.36 -1.00 -8.09
N ALA A 100 -30.24 -2.30 -8.30
CA ALA A 100 -30.92 -3.32 -7.49
C ALA A 100 -30.62 -3.22 -5.98
N LYS A 101 -29.42 -2.81 -5.59
CA LYS A 101 -29.03 -2.71 -4.17
C LYS A 101 -29.66 -1.52 -3.43
N CYS A 102 -29.91 -0.42 -4.13
CA CYS A 102 -30.48 0.80 -3.53
C CYS A 102 -31.96 0.97 -3.89
N ASP A 103 -32.46 0.17 -4.82
CA ASP A 103 -33.78 0.27 -5.43
C ASP A 103 -34.09 1.69 -5.95
N VAL A 104 -33.15 2.25 -6.72
CA VAL A 104 -33.28 3.59 -7.31
C VAL A 104 -32.99 3.60 -8.80
N TYR A 105 -33.72 4.45 -9.50
CA TYR A 105 -33.46 4.80 -10.89
C TYR A 105 -32.63 6.08 -10.97
N SER A 106 -31.69 6.13 -11.90
CA SER A 106 -30.83 7.30 -12.10
C SER A 106 -30.43 7.44 -13.55
N THR A 107 -30.33 8.67 -14.05
CA THR A 107 -29.76 8.97 -15.36
C THR A 107 -28.25 9.16 -15.31
N ILE A 108 -27.67 9.19 -14.10
CA ILE A 108 -26.25 9.43 -13.85
C ILE A 108 -25.59 8.22 -13.19
N PHE A 109 -24.33 7.97 -13.53
CA PHE A 109 -23.53 6.89 -12.95
C PHE A 109 -22.12 7.38 -12.60
N VAL A 110 -21.37 6.53 -11.89
CA VAL A 110 -19.93 6.71 -11.67
C VAL A 110 -19.19 5.57 -12.36
N ALA A 111 -18.25 5.87 -13.24
CA ALA A 111 -17.38 4.85 -13.83
C ALA A 111 -16.43 4.33 -12.74
N ARG A 112 -16.36 3.02 -12.55
CA ARG A 112 -15.44 2.37 -11.60
C ARG A 112 -14.57 1.36 -12.32
N LEU A 113 -13.28 1.37 -12.01
CA LEU A 113 -12.30 0.42 -12.55
C LEU A 113 -12.54 -0.99 -11.98
N VAL A 114 -12.46 -2.02 -12.83
CA VAL A 114 -12.56 -3.44 -12.43
C VAL A 114 -11.18 -4.08 -12.44
N SER A 115 -10.57 -4.10 -13.62
CA SER A 115 -9.29 -4.74 -13.87
C SER A 115 -8.65 -4.07 -15.06
N ILE A 116 -7.36 -3.79 -14.95
CA ILE A 116 -6.54 -3.33 -16.06
C ILE A 116 -5.53 -4.44 -16.35
N ARG A 117 -5.38 -4.77 -17.63
CA ARG A 117 -4.31 -5.64 -18.09
C ARG A 117 -3.28 -4.76 -18.76
N VAL A 118 -2.07 -4.77 -18.21
CA VAL A 118 -0.93 -4.01 -18.73
C VAL A 118 0.17 -4.94 -19.19
N TRP A 119 0.89 -4.50 -20.21
CA TRP A 119 2.15 -5.08 -20.61
C TRP A 119 3.28 -4.30 -19.97
N LEU A 120 4.17 -4.99 -19.26
CA LEU A 120 5.32 -4.43 -18.56
C LEU A 120 6.62 -4.92 -19.20
N VAL A 121 7.60 -4.02 -19.31
CA VAL A 121 9.01 -4.32 -19.58
C VAL A 121 9.89 -4.05 -18.38
#